data_AF-A0AAV5FZE9-F1
#
_entry.id   AF-A0AAV5FZE9-F1
#
_cell.length_a   1.000
_cell.length_b   1.000
_cell.length_c   1.000
_cell.angle_alpha   90.00
_cell.angle_beta   90.00
_cell.angle_gamma   90.00
#
_symmetry.space_group_name_H-M   'P 1'
#
loop_
_entity.id
_entity.type
_entity.pdbx_description
1 polymer ?
#
loop_
_entity_poly.entity_id
_entity_poly.type
_entity_poly.pdbx_seq_one_letter_code
_entity_poly.pdbx_strand_id
1 'polypeptide(L)' 'MVLRRVAAECPKKVAGLVDLVNLPTALREFAGGQSQMSHLTFFHRVWSYIKDNNLQEKWPVTLRLAPKRA' A
#
# COMPACT_ATOMS: atom_id res chain seq x y z
N MET A 1 16.70 7.83 -7.47
CA MET A 1 17.34 8.80 -6.55
C MET A 1 16.46 9.22 -5.37
N VAL A 2 15.14 9.33 -5.50
CA VAL A 2 14.24 9.84 -4.44
C VAL A 2 14.33 9.04 -3.12
N LEU A 3 14.26 7.71 -3.18
CA LEU A 3 14.29 6.86 -1.96
C LEU A 3 15.58 7.03 -1.14
N ARG A 4 16.73 7.25 -1.81
CA ARG A 4 18.02 7.47 -1.14
C ARG A 4 18.06 8.82 -0.41
N ARG A 5 17.43 9.84 -0.96
CA ARG A 5 17.33 11.17 -0.34
C ARG A 5 16.39 11.15 0.88
N VAL A 6 15.22 10.53 0.72
CA VAL A 6 14.25 10.35 1.83
C VAL A 6 14.82 9.44 2.93
N ALA A 7 15.64 8.46 2.58
CA ALA A 7 16.34 7.63 3.56
C ALA A 7 17.37 8.43 4.38
N ALA A 8 18.01 9.45 3.80
CA ALA A 8 18.91 10.34 4.53
C ALA A 8 18.13 11.31 5.44
N GLU A 9 16.96 11.78 5.01
CA GLU A 9 16.12 12.72 5.77
C GLU A 9 15.32 12.04 6.89
N CYS A 10 14.87 10.79 6.70
CA CYS A 10 14.02 10.05 7.63
C CYS A 10 14.39 8.55 7.70
N PRO A 11 15.61 8.20 8.12
CA PRO A 11 16.15 6.84 8.03
C PRO A 11 15.31 5.79 8.77
N LYS A 12 14.80 6.12 9.97
CA LYS A 12 13.97 5.20 10.77
C LYS A 12 12.64 4.87 10.09
N LYS A 13 12.01 5.86 9.44
CA LYS A 13 10.73 5.66 8.75
C LYS A 13 10.92 4.81 7.50
N VAL A 14 11.99 5.05 6.74
CA VAL A 14 12.31 4.25 5.56
C VAL A 14 12.68 2.83 5.95
N ALA A 15 13.47 2.64 7.01
CA ALA A 15 13.81 1.33 7.54
C ALA A 15 12.54 0.51 7.84
N GLY A 16 11.56 1.08 8.56
CA GLY A 16 10.30 0.39 8.86
C GLY A 16 9.42 0.07 7.64
N LEU A 17 9.64 0.71 6.48
CA LEU A 17 8.93 0.37 5.24
C LEU A 17 9.59 -0.77 4.47
N VAL A 18 10.92 -0.90 4.58
CA VAL A 18 11.69 -1.94 3.89
C VAL A 18 11.96 -3.17 4.74
N ASP A 19 11.72 -3.08 6.05
CA ASP A 19 11.90 -4.19 7.00
C ASP A 19 10.98 -5.37 6.66
N LEU A 20 11.50 -6.58 6.78
CA LEU A 20 10.76 -7.80 6.50
C LEU A 20 9.97 -8.20 7.75
N VAL A 21 8.66 -8.28 7.61
CA VAL A 21 7.77 -8.68 8.71
C VAL A 21 7.06 -9.99 8.37
N ASN A 22 6.75 -10.78 9.40
CA ASN A 22 5.95 -11.99 9.25
C ASN A 22 4.52 -11.64 8.85
N LEU A 23 4.05 -12.25 7.77
CA LEU A 23 2.69 -12.11 7.32
C LEU A 23 1.74 -13.03 8.12
N PRO A 24 0.58 -12.50 8.55
CA PRO A 24 -0.53 -13.33 9.02
C PRO A 24 -0.88 -14.41 8.00
N THR A 25 -1.27 -15.60 8.47
CA THR A 25 -1.55 -16.77 7.61
C THR A 25 -2.54 -16.45 6.49
N ALA A 26 -3.58 -15.66 6.79
CA ALA A 26 -4.59 -15.23 5.82
C ALA A 26 -4.04 -14.40 4.65
N LEU A 27 -2.89 -13.73 4.82
CA LEU A 27 -2.29 -12.88 3.79
C LEU A 27 -1.21 -13.61 2.98
N ARG A 28 -0.78 -14.80 3.42
CA ARG A 28 0.31 -15.54 2.76
C ARG A 28 -0.08 -16.03 1.37
N GLU A 29 -1.31 -16.51 1.21
CA GLU A 29 -1.84 -16.92 -0.10
C GLU A 29 -1.83 -15.75 -1.08
N PHE A 30 -2.36 -14.59 -0.65
CA PHE A 30 -2.33 -13.35 -1.44
C PHE A 30 -0.89 -12.88 -1.75
N ALA A 31 0.04 -13.09 -0.83
CA ALA A 31 1.46 -12.77 -1.01
C ALA A 31 2.22 -13.78 -1.90
N GLY A 32 1.54 -14.75 -2.52
CA GLY A 32 2.17 -15.78 -3.35
C GLY A 32 2.89 -16.87 -2.53
N GLY A 33 2.33 -17.22 -1.38
CA GLY A 33 2.86 -18.23 -0.46
C GLY A 33 3.97 -17.74 0.47
N GLN A 34 4.37 -16.47 0.38
CA GLN A 34 5.44 -15.91 1.20
C GLN A 34 5.00 -15.77 2.67
N SER A 35 5.86 -16.20 3.60
CA SER A 35 5.64 -16.05 5.04
C SER A 35 6.08 -14.68 5.57
N GLN A 36 6.95 -13.99 4.83
CA GLN A 36 7.49 -12.68 5.18
C GLN A 36 7.48 -11.75 3.97
N MET A 37 7.24 -10.46 4.22
CA MET A 37 7.32 -9.42 3.19
C MET A 37 7.52 -8.06 3.85
N SER A 38 8.12 -7.11 3.13
CA SER A 38 8.21 -5.74 3.61
C SER A 38 6.89 -5.00 3.45
N HIS A 39 6.65 -4.02 4.31
CA HIS A 39 5.44 -3.19 4.23
C HIS A 39 5.30 -2.54 2.85
N LEU A 40 6.40 -2.03 2.29
CA LEU A 40 6.41 -1.39 0.98
C LEU A 40 6.04 -2.37 -0.15
N THR A 41 6.66 -3.55 -0.17
CA THR A 41 6.38 -4.54 -1.22
C THR A 41 4.95 -5.07 -1.11
N PHE A 42 4.47 -5.33 0.10
CA PHE A 42 3.10 -5.78 0.32
C PHE A 42 2.08 -4.71 -0.09
N PHE A 43 2.33 -3.45 0.27
CA PHE A 43 1.51 -2.31 -0.15
C PHE A 43 1.42 -2.21 -1.69
N HIS A 44 2.55 -2.29 -2.39
CA HIS A 44 2.56 -2.25 -3.85
C HIS A 44 1.75 -3.39 -4.47
N ARG A 45 1.86 -4.60 -3.92
CA ARG A 45 1.09 -5.76 -4.38
C ARG A 45 -0.42 -5.54 -4.19
N VAL A 46 -0.85 -5.10 -3.01
CA VAL A 46 -2.26 -4.78 -2.73
C VAL A 46 -2.77 -3.69 -3.69
N TRP A 47 -1.99 -2.62 -3.87
CA TRP A 47 -2.37 -1.51 -4.73
C TRP A 47 -2.51 -1.91 -6.20
N SER A 48 -1.58 -2.72 -6.73
CA SER A 48 -1.72 -3.27 -8.07
C SER A 48 -2.95 -4.15 -8.19
N TYR A 49 -3.19 -5.04 -7.22
CA TYR A 49 -4.37 -5.90 -7.21
C TYR A 49 -5.68 -5.11 -7.25
N ILE A 50 -5.79 -4.02 -6.48
CA ILE A 50 -6.97 -3.14 -6.49
C ILE A 50 -7.20 -2.56 -7.88
N LYS A 51 -6.15 -2.07 -8.55
CA LYS A 51 -6.26 -1.47 -9.89
C LYS A 51 -6.58 -2.52 -10.95
N ASP A 52 -5.85 -3.62 -10.95
CA ASP A 52 -5.94 -4.67 -11.97
C ASP A 52 -7.31 -5.38 -11.93
N ASN A 53 -7.94 -5.43 -10.76
CA ASN A 53 -9.27 -6.01 -10.56
C ASN A 53 -10.39 -4.97 -10.46
N ASN A 54 -10.09 -3.69 -10.69
CA ASN A 54 -11.05 -2.57 -10.64
C ASN A 54 -11.90 -2.57 -9.34
N LEU A 55 -11.25 -2.83 -8.20
CA LEU A 55 -11.88 -2.94 -6.88
C LEU A 55 -12.12 -1.59 -6.20
N GLN A 56 -11.64 -0.50 -6.81
CA GLN A 56 -11.89 0.84 -6.30
C GLN A 56 -13.33 1.23 -6.59
N GLU A 57 -14.07 1.65 -5.57
CA GLU A 57 -15.37 2.26 -5.79
C GLU A 57 -15.24 3.49 -6.68
N LYS A 58 -16.03 3.50 -7.75
CA LYS A 58 -16.06 4.66 -8.65
C LYS A 58 -16.96 5.70 -7.98
N TRP A 59 -16.34 6.70 -7.34
CA TRP A 59 -17.11 7.80 -6.77
C TRP A 59 -17.93 8.48 -7.87
N PRO A 60 -19.26 8.54 -7.76
CA PRO A 60 -20.08 9.15 -8.78
C PRO A 60 -19.78 10.66 -8.81
N VAL A 61 -19.50 11.18 -10.01
CA VAL A 61 -19.16 12.60 -10.24
C VAL A 61 -20.25 13.53 -9.69
N THR A 62 -21.50 13.06 -9.62
CA THR A 62 -22.65 13.76 -9.02
C THR A 62 -22.47 14.05 -7.52
N LEU A 63 -21.79 13.20 -6.75
CA LEU A 63 -21.52 13.47 -5.34
C LEU A 63 -20.29 14.38 -5.14
N ARG A 64 -19.47 14.62 -6.18
CA ARG A 64 -18.35 15.56 -6.12
C ARG A 64 -18.82 17.03 -6.07
N LEU A 65 -20.03 17.29 -6.56
CA LEU A 65 -20.67 18.62 -6.55
C LEU A 65 -21.63 18.80 -5.36
N ALA A 66 -21.81 17.78 -4.52
CA ALA A 66 -22.60 17.95 -3.31
C ALA A 66 -21.85 18.93 -2.39
N PRO A 67 -22.50 20.02 -1.92
CA PRO A 67 -21.88 20.91 -0.96
C PRO A 67 -21.48 20.08 0.25
N LYS A 68 -20.21 20.17 0.66
CA LYS A 68 -19.78 19.59 1.93
C LYS A 68 -20.62 20.26 3.00
N ARG A 69 -21.57 19.52 3.60
CA ARG A 69 -22.33 20.03 4.74
C ARG A 69 -21.29 20.45 5.79
N ALA A 70 -21.34 21.74 6.14
CA ALA A 70 -20.54 22.36 7.17
C ALA A 70 -20.88 21.79 8.55
#